data_AF-A0A920DTV9-F1
#
_entry.id   AF-A0A920DTV9-F1
#
_cell.length_a   1.000
_cell.length_b   1.000
_cell.length_c   1.000
_cell.angle_alpha   90.00
_cell.angle_beta   90.00
_cell.angle_gamma   90.00
#
_symmetry.space_group_name_H-M   'P 1'
#
loop_
_entity.id
_entity.type
_entity.pdbx_description
1 polymer ?
#
loop_
_entity_poly.entity_id
_entity_poly.type
_entity_poly.pdbx_seq_one_letter_code
_entity_poly.pdbx_strand_id
1 'polypeptide(L)'
;MNNSERNSWNDISDDISEVTKKIKEKISQDNLVDDLKDSFKQTVDTSIETIKSLIKAIDETVKDEEIKSESKEVLNKISEELIEIVDDTKTKISNLVSSQSSEEE
;
A
#
# COMPACT_ATOMS: atom_id res chain seq x y z
N MET A 1 -24.08 11.05 -2.60
CA MET A 1 -22.62 11.30 -2.53
C MET A 1 -22.19 10.99 -1.12
N ASN A 2 -21.52 9.85 -0.90
CA ASN A 2 -21.14 9.39 0.43
C ASN A 2 -19.75 9.95 0.76
N ASN A 3 -19.68 10.83 1.77
CA ASN A 3 -18.47 11.58 2.14
C ASN A 3 -17.54 10.81 3.10
N SER A 4 -17.79 9.50 3.31
CA SER A 4 -17.12 8.68 4.32
C SER A 4 -15.94 7.86 3.78
N GLU A 5 -15.90 7.56 2.48
CA GLU A 5 -14.82 6.78 1.86
C GLU A 5 -13.52 7.59 1.72
N ARG A 6 -13.63 8.92 1.59
CA ARG A 6 -12.46 9.81 1.54
C ARG A 6 -11.67 9.86 2.84
N ASN A 7 -12.26 9.53 3.99
CA ASN A 7 -11.56 9.60 5.27
C ASN A 7 -10.65 8.38 5.49
N SER A 8 -11.09 7.17 5.17
CA SER A 8 -10.35 5.95 5.53
C SER A 8 -9.01 5.83 4.80
N TRP A 9 -8.96 6.25 3.53
CA TRP A 9 -7.72 6.24 2.75
C TRP A 9 -6.78 7.39 3.11
N ASN A 10 -7.33 8.54 3.49
CA ASN A 10 -6.54 9.64 4.03
C ASN A 10 -5.93 9.27 5.37
N ASP A 11 -6.66 8.57 6.24
CA ASP A 11 -6.17 8.10 7.53
C ASP A 11 -5.02 7.09 7.34
N ILE A 12 -5.12 6.16 6.36
CA ILE A 12 -4.03 5.25 5.98
C ILE A 12 -2.82 6.02 5.42
N SER A 13 -3.05 7.04 4.58
CA SER A 13 -1.98 7.92 4.07
C SER A 13 -1.27 8.68 5.21
N ASP A 14 -2.02 9.13 6.21
CA ASP A 14 -1.47 9.82 7.37
C ASP A 14 -0.66 8.86 8.26
N ASP A 15 -1.12 7.61 8.43
CA ASP A 15 -0.36 6.56 9.12
C ASP A 15 0.96 6.23 8.38
N ILE A 16 0.97 6.26 7.04
CA ILE A 16 2.20 6.12 6.24
C ILE A 16 3.20 7.23 6.55
N SER A 17 2.74 8.46 6.80
CA SER A 17 3.60 9.59 7.19
C SER A 17 4.25 9.35 8.56
N GLU A 18 3.53 8.74 9.51
CA GLU A 18 4.10 8.37 10.81
C GLU A 18 5.13 7.24 10.69
N VAL A 19 4.85 6.20 9.90
CA VAL A 19 5.80 5.13 9.59
C VAL A 19 7.06 5.72 8.96
N THR A 20 6.88 6.62 7.98
CA THR A 20 7.96 7.32 7.29
C THR A 20 8.86 8.11 8.25
N LYS A 21 8.29 8.78 9.27
CA LYS A 21 9.07 9.48 10.31
C LYS A 21 9.88 8.52 11.18
N LYS A 22 9.29 7.39 11.60
CA LYS A 22 10.00 6.36 12.40
C LYS A 22 11.18 5.76 11.64
N ILE A 23 11.05 5.61 10.31
CA ILE A 23 12.15 5.17 9.44
C ILE A 23 13.27 6.21 9.42
N LYS A 24 12.95 7.49 9.27
CA LYS A 24 13.93 8.59 9.31
C LYS A 24 14.78 8.56 10.59
N GLU A 25 14.16 8.30 11.74
CA GLU A 25 14.86 8.20 13.04
C GLU A 25 15.81 7.00 13.17
N LYS A 26 15.66 5.98 12.31
CA LYS A 26 16.37 4.69 12.36
C LYS A 26 17.36 4.50 11.20
N ILE A 27 17.42 5.45 10.28
CA ILE A 27 18.04 5.33 8.96
C ILE A 27 19.58 5.25 9.00
N SER A 28 20.20 5.50 10.16
CA SER A 28 21.64 5.34 10.43
C SER A 28 22.17 3.89 10.36
N GLN A 29 21.39 2.95 9.81
CA GLN A 29 21.73 1.54 9.67
C GLN A 29 21.45 1.06 8.24
N ASP A 30 22.49 1.08 7.39
CA ASP A 30 22.47 0.88 5.92
C ASP A 30 21.85 -0.42 5.36
N ASN A 31 21.21 -1.27 6.17
CA ASN A 31 20.49 -2.46 5.70
C ASN A 31 19.02 -2.53 6.14
N LEU A 32 18.63 -1.84 7.22
CA LEU A 32 17.27 -1.97 7.76
C LEU A 32 16.20 -1.33 6.87
N VAL A 33 16.60 -0.33 6.08
CA VAL A 33 15.67 0.43 5.25
C VAL A 33 15.24 -0.36 4.03
N ASP A 34 16.17 -1.07 3.40
CA ASP A 34 15.87 -1.91 2.25
C ASP A 34 15.10 -3.17 2.68
N ASP A 35 15.47 -3.79 3.80
CA ASP A 35 14.70 -4.90 4.41
C ASP A 35 13.25 -4.48 4.71
N LEU A 36 13.04 -3.25 5.17
CA LEU A 36 11.71 -2.73 5.46
C LEU A 36 10.89 -2.47 4.19
N LYS A 37 11.51 -1.91 3.13
CA LYS A 37 10.86 -1.74 1.82
C LYS A 37 10.43 -3.10 1.27
N ASP A 38 11.29 -4.10 1.35
CA ASP A 38 11.02 -5.44 0.84
C ASP A 38 9.93 -6.15 1.65
N SER A 39 9.98 -6.04 2.98
CA SER A 39 8.94 -6.59 3.87
C SER A 39 7.57 -5.95 3.63
N PHE A 40 7.53 -4.62 3.45
CA PHE A 40 6.31 -3.90 3.12
C PHE A 40 5.75 -4.33 1.76
N LYS A 41 6.61 -4.40 0.74
CA LYS A 41 6.24 -4.91 -0.58
C LYS A 41 5.67 -6.33 -0.50
N GLN A 42 6.34 -7.22 0.22
CA GLN A 42 5.89 -8.61 0.35
C GLN A 42 4.51 -8.71 1.04
N THR A 43 4.25 -7.86 2.04
CA THR A 43 2.97 -7.81 2.75
C THR A 43 1.84 -7.36 1.80
N VAL A 44 2.09 -6.35 0.98
CA VAL A 44 1.12 -5.87 0.00
C VAL A 44 0.91 -6.88 -1.14
N ASP A 45 1.98 -7.48 -1.67
CA ASP A 45 1.88 -8.53 -2.69
C ASP A 45 1.04 -9.71 -2.18
N THR A 46 1.22 -10.12 -0.91
CA THR A 46 0.41 -11.19 -0.28
C THR A 46 -1.07 -10.78 -0.15
N SER A 47 -1.34 -9.52 0.17
CA SER A 47 -2.70 -8.99 0.25
C SER A 47 -3.37 -8.98 -1.13
N ILE A 48 -2.64 -8.61 -2.18
CA ILE A 48 -3.12 -8.63 -3.57
C ILE A 48 -3.47 -10.06 -4.01
N GLU A 49 -2.65 -11.07 -3.67
CA GLU A 49 -2.97 -12.47 -3.98
C GLU A 49 -4.23 -12.96 -3.23
N THR A 50 -4.46 -12.46 -2.01
CA THR A 50 -5.70 -12.72 -1.27
C THR A 50 -6.91 -12.09 -1.99
N ILE A 51 -6.78 -10.85 -2.47
CA ILE A 51 -7.83 -10.16 -3.23
C ILE A 51 -8.12 -10.89 -4.55
N LYS A 52 -7.09 -11.33 -5.29
CA LYS A 52 -7.26 -12.14 -6.51
C LYS A 52 -8.02 -13.43 -6.22
N SER A 53 -7.75 -14.08 -5.09
CA SER A 53 -8.47 -15.27 -4.65
C SER A 53 -9.94 -14.98 -4.35
N LEU A 54 -10.24 -13.83 -3.74
CA LEU A 54 -11.62 -13.36 -3.52
C LEU A 54 -12.34 -13.07 -4.84
N ILE A 55 -11.69 -12.39 -5.78
CA ILE A 55 -12.23 -12.13 -7.13
C ILE A 55 -12.62 -13.44 -7.81
N LYS A 56 -11.74 -14.46 -7.74
CA LYS A 56 -12.01 -15.77 -8.31
C LYS A 56 -13.19 -16.47 -7.62
N ALA A 57 -13.26 -16.44 -6.28
CA ALA A 57 -14.38 -17.00 -5.55
C ALA A 57 -15.71 -16.33 -5.92
N ILE A 58 -15.72 -15.01 -6.12
CA ILE A 58 -16.89 -14.27 -6.60
C ILE A 58 -17.29 -14.72 -8.00
N ASP A 59 -16.32 -14.84 -8.91
CA ASP A 59 -16.55 -15.28 -10.29
C ASP A 59 -17.20 -16.66 -10.36
N GLU A 60 -16.78 -17.57 -9.49
CA GLU A 60 -17.25 -18.95 -9.42
C GLU A 60 -18.59 -19.13 -8.67
N THR A 61 -18.89 -18.28 -7.68
CA THR A 61 -20.01 -18.53 -6.74
C THR A 61 -21.17 -17.55 -6.87
N VAL A 62 -20.92 -16.32 -7.33
CA VAL A 62 -21.96 -15.31 -7.51
C VAL A 62 -22.60 -15.49 -8.88
N LYS A 63 -23.91 -15.75 -8.91
CA LYS A 63 -24.66 -15.96 -10.17
C LYS A 63 -25.23 -14.68 -10.75
N ASP A 64 -25.44 -13.69 -9.90
CA ASP A 64 -25.93 -12.39 -10.32
C ASP A 64 -24.77 -11.62 -10.98
N GLU A 65 -24.90 -11.35 -12.27
CA GLU A 65 -23.83 -10.74 -13.06
C GLU A 65 -23.59 -9.27 -12.70
N GLU A 66 -24.62 -8.55 -12.23
CA GLU A 66 -24.49 -7.16 -11.77
C GLU A 66 -23.69 -7.12 -10.47
N ILE A 67 -24.10 -7.90 -9.47
CA ILE A 67 -23.40 -8.00 -8.18
C ILE A 67 -21.97 -8.52 -8.37
N LYS A 68 -21.77 -9.51 -9.25
CA LYS A 68 -20.44 -10.03 -9.60
C LYS A 68 -19.55 -8.94 -10.18
N SER A 69 -20.05 -8.19 -11.15
CA SER A 69 -19.29 -7.12 -11.81
C SER A 69 -18.91 -6.02 -10.83
N GLU A 70 -19.88 -5.51 -10.05
CA GLU A 70 -19.64 -4.45 -9.06
C GLU A 70 -18.64 -4.88 -7.98
N SER A 71 -18.78 -6.11 -7.46
CA SER A 71 -17.87 -6.64 -6.44
C SER A 71 -16.44 -6.78 -6.96
N LYS A 72 -16.27 -7.23 -8.21
CA LYS A 72 -14.95 -7.32 -8.85
C LYS A 72 -14.34 -5.95 -9.09
N GLU A 73 -15.15 -4.96 -9.47
CA GLU A 73 -14.69 -3.58 -9.66
C GLU A 73 -14.15 -2.99 -8.35
N VAL A 74 -14.88 -3.14 -7.24
CA VAL A 74 -14.43 -2.66 -5.91
C VAL A 74 -13.11 -3.32 -5.50
N LEU A 75 -13.00 -4.64 -5.65
CA LEU A 75 -11.77 -5.37 -5.29
C LEU A 75 -10.57 -5.00 -6.18
N ASN A 76 -10.81 -4.70 -7.46
CA ASN A 76 -9.76 -4.19 -8.35
C ASN A 76 -9.28 -2.80 -7.90
N LYS A 77 -10.20 -1.88 -7.56
CA LYS A 77 -9.83 -0.55 -7.03
C LYS A 77 -9.00 -0.65 -5.75
N ILE A 78 -9.38 -1.53 -4.81
CA ILE A 78 -8.59 -1.77 -3.60
C ILE A 78 -7.17 -2.27 -3.96
N SER A 79 -7.06 -3.15 -4.95
CA SER A 79 -5.75 -3.67 -5.39
C SER A 79 -4.88 -2.57 -6.01
N GLU A 80 -5.47 -1.68 -6.81
CA GLU A 80 -4.79 -0.53 -7.41
C GLU A 80 -4.29 0.45 -6.34
N GLU A 81 -5.14 0.82 -5.37
CA GLU A 81 -4.76 1.72 -4.29
C GLU A 81 -3.65 1.14 -3.41
N LEU A 82 -3.65 -0.16 -3.15
CA LEU A 82 -2.57 -0.82 -2.42
C LEU A 82 -1.23 -0.76 -3.19
N ILE A 83 -1.25 -0.90 -4.51
CA ILE A 83 -0.05 -0.78 -5.36
C ILE A 83 0.47 0.66 -5.31
N GLU A 84 -0.41 1.65 -5.46
CA GLU A 84 -0.03 3.08 -5.39
C GLU A 84 0.60 3.42 -4.04
N ILE A 85 0.03 2.92 -2.93
CA ILE A 85 0.58 3.08 -1.58
C ILE A 85 2.00 2.53 -1.46
N VAL A 86 2.30 1.38 -2.07
CA VAL A 86 3.65 0.80 -2.07
C VAL A 86 4.64 1.68 -2.81
N ASP A 87 4.27 2.14 -4.00
CA ASP A 87 5.15 2.96 -4.84
C ASP A 87 5.42 4.33 -4.20
N ASP A 88 4.39 4.94 -3.61
CA ASP A 88 4.51 6.20 -2.85
C ASP A 88 5.41 6.04 -1.64
N THR A 89 5.21 4.96 -0.87
CA THR A 89 6.01 4.69 0.34
C THR A 89 7.46 4.41 -0.03
N LYS A 90 7.71 3.60 -1.06
CA LYS A 90 9.06 3.33 -1.57
C LYS A 90 9.78 4.61 -2.01
N THR A 91 9.06 5.49 -2.71
CA THR A 91 9.59 6.79 -3.16
C THR A 91 9.91 7.71 -1.99
N LYS A 92 8.98 7.87 -1.04
CA LYS A 92 9.17 8.68 0.18
C LYS A 92 10.36 8.21 1.01
N ILE A 93 10.49 6.89 1.22
CA ILE A 93 11.62 6.30 1.94
C ILE A 93 12.93 6.55 1.19
N SER A 94 12.96 6.33 -0.13
CA SER A 94 14.18 6.53 -0.93
C SER A 94 14.66 7.98 -0.89
N ASN A 95 13.72 8.93 -1.00
CA ASN A 95 14.02 10.36 -0.88
C ASN A 95 14.60 10.70 0.50
N LEU A 96 14.06 10.14 1.58
CA LEU A 96 14.57 10.34 2.93
C LEU A 96 16.01 9.84 3.11
N VAL A 97 16.32 8.64 2.61
CA VAL A 97 17.70 8.10 2.62
C VAL A 97 18.64 9.04 1.87
N SER A 98 18.28 9.47 0.66
CA SER A 98 19.12 10.35 -0.16
C SER A 98 19.32 11.75 0.42
N SER A 99 18.34 12.27 1.18
CA SER A 99 18.42 13.58 1.82
C SER A 99 19.34 13.59 3.04
N GLN A 100 19.51 12.46 3.74
CA GLN A 100 20.48 12.38 4.84
C GLN A 100 21.92 12.30 4.36
N SER A 101 22.19 11.59 3.25
CA SER A 101 23.56 11.49 2.71
C SER A 101 24.11 12.82 2.19
N SER A 102 23.26 13.84 2.00
CA SER A 102 23.62 15.17 1.52
C SER A 102 23.67 16.25 2.62
N GLU A 103 23.21 15.93 3.85
CA GLU A 103 23.41 16.77 5.04
C GLU A 103 24.73 16.44 5.78
N GLU A 104 25.42 15.36 5.40
CA GLU A 104 26.70 14.92 5.97
C GLU A 104 27.95 15.26 5.10
N GLU A 105 27.79 15.96 3.96
CA GLU A 105 28.91 16.54 3.17
C GLU A 105 29.17 18.02 3.48
#